data_AF-A0A6J5TRD7-F1
#
_entry.id   AF-A0A6J5TRD7-F1
#
_cell.length_a   1.000
_cell.length_b   1.000
_cell.length_c   1.000
_cell.angle_alpha   90.00
_cell.angle_beta   90.00
_cell.angle_gamma   90.00
#
_symmetry.space_group_name_H-M   'P 1'
#
loop_
_entity.id
_entity.type
_entity.pdbx_description
1 polymer ?
#
loop_
_entity_poly.entity_id
_entity_poly.type
_entity_poly.pdbx_seq_one_letter_code
_entity_poly.pdbx_strand_id
1 'polypeptide(L)' 'MRILNLSTLTDKLCEKLYDCIENDLLGSLQRTRHSIAPYNSNGVEKASELTVSRDTTTSNSEFDLATNVD' A
#
# COMPACT_ATOMS: atom_id res chain seq x y z
N MET A 1 -4.72 -4.27 11.87
CA MET A 1 -4.73 -3.84 10.45
C MET A 1 -5.13 -2.36 10.29
N ARG A 2 -4.36 -1.40 10.80
CA ARG A 2 -4.69 0.04 10.63
C ARG A 2 -4.14 0.62 9.32
N ILE A 3 -2.97 0.15 8.91
CA ILE A 3 -2.30 0.57 7.67
C ILE A 3 -3.14 0.17 6.45
N LEU A 4 -3.67 -1.06 6.40
CA LEU A 4 -4.52 -1.51 5.30
C LEU A 4 -5.79 -0.65 5.14
N ASN A 5 -6.42 -0.26 6.25
CA ASN A 5 -7.59 0.61 6.21
C ASN A 5 -7.25 2.01 5.67
N LEU A 6 -6.11 2.57 6.09
CA LEU A 6 -5.64 3.87 5.57
C LEU A 6 -5.26 3.77 4.09
N SER A 7 -4.55 2.72 3.69
CA SER A 7 -4.23 2.44 2.29
C SER A 7 -5.49 2.35 1.44
N THR A 8 -6.51 1.62 1.91
CA THR A 8 -7.80 1.47 1.22
C THR A 8 -8.54 2.80 1.10
N LEU A 9 -8.51 3.63 2.15
CA LEU A 9 -9.14 4.94 2.11
C LEU A 9 -8.44 5.87 1.13
N THR A 10 -7.11 5.92 1.17
CA THR A 10 -6.30 6.74 0.26
C THR A 10 -6.48 6.31 -1.18
N ASP A 11 -6.51 5.01 -1.46
CA ASP A 11 -6.72 4.44 -2.80
C ASP A 11 -8.06 4.92 -3.41
N LYS A 12 -9.15 4.82 -2.64
CA LYS A 12 -10.47 5.35 -3.03
C LYS A 12 -10.50 6.87 -3.27
N LEU A 13 -9.70 7.63 -2.53
CA LEU A 13 -9.60 9.08 -2.74
C LEU A 13 -8.84 9.40 -4.02
N CYS A 14 -7.78 8.64 -4.34
CA CYS A 14 -7.04 8.79 -5.58
C CYS A 14 -7.88 8.41 -6.81
N GLU A 15 -8.70 7.36 -6.73
CA GLU A 15 -9.65 6.99 -7.80
C GLU A 15 -10.67 8.12 -8.05
N LYS A 16 -11.26 8.69 -7.00
CA LYS A 16 -12.17 9.84 -7.12
C LYS A 16 -11.49 11.09 -7.70
N LEU A 17 -10.22 11.31 -7.34
CA LEU A 17 -9.44 12.40 -7.91
C LEU A 17 -9.19 12.19 -9.40
N TYR A 18 -8.88 10.97 -9.82
CA TYR A 18 -8.77 10.61 -11.23
C TYR A 18 -10.07 10.92 -11.98
N ASP A 19 -11.23 10.51 -11.44
CA ASP A 19 -12.52 10.77 -12.09
C ASP A 19 -12.81 12.26 -12.25
N CYS A 20 -12.51 13.07 -11.23
CA CYS A 20 -12.63 14.52 -11.28
C CYS A 20 -11.73 15.13 -12.36
N ILE A 21 -10.47 14.66 -12.45
CA ILE A 21 -9.54 15.17 -13.47
C ILE A 21 -9.99 14.76 -14.88
N GLU A 22 -10.25 13.47 -15.11
CA GLU A 22 -10.60 12.95 -16.44
C GLU A 22 -11.96 13.48 -16.93
N ASN A 23 -12.99 13.47 -16.08
CA ASN A 23 -14.36 13.76 -16.52
C ASN A 23 -14.77 15.22 -16.28
N ASP A 24 -14.53 15.75 -15.08
CA ASP A 24 -15.04 17.08 -14.72
C ASP A 24 -14.14 18.20 -15.27
N LEU A 25 -12.82 18.01 -15.20
CA LEU A 25 -11.86 18.99 -15.70
C LEU A 25 -11.58 18.78 -17.19
N LEU A 26 -11.02 17.63 -17.57
CA LEU A 26 -10.55 17.40 -18.94
C LEU A 26 -11.71 17.09 -19.91
N GLY A 27 -12.73 16.36 -19.47
CA GLY A 27 -13.92 16.06 -20.27
C GLY A 27 -14.74 17.29 -20.66
N SER A 28 -14.63 18.38 -19.89
CA SER A 28 -15.27 19.66 -20.21
C SER A 28 -14.57 20.42 -21.37
N LEU A 29 -13.33 20.06 -21.71
CA LEU A 29 -12.54 20.74 -22.73
C LEU A 29 -12.96 20.27 -24.13
N GLN A 30 -13.77 21.07 -24.82
CA GLN A 30 -14.36 20.75 -26.12
C GLN A 30 -13.37 20.54 -27.28
N ARG A 31 -12.10 20.96 -27.13
CA ARG A 31 -11.18 21.16 -28.27
C ARG A 31 -10.17 20.01 -28.46
N THR A 32 -10.03 19.10 -27.50
CA THR A 32 -9.05 18.01 -27.60
C THR A 32 -9.55 16.77 -26.85
N ARG A 33 -9.43 15.58 -27.46
CA ARG A 33 -9.58 14.32 -26.74
C ARG A 33 -8.38 14.15 -25.81
N HIS A 34 -8.58 14.54 -24.56
CA HIS A 34 -7.67 14.21 -23.48
C HIS A 34 -8.12 12.89 -22.87
N SER A 35 -7.20 11.94 -22.77
CA SER A 35 -7.39 10.81 -21.89
C SER A 35 -6.09 10.57 -21.15
N ILE A 36 -6.15 10.64 -19.83
CA ILE A 36 -5.00 10.33 -18.99
C ILE A 36 -4.93 8.82 -18.76
N ALA A 37 -3.75 8.32 -18.41
CA ALA A 37 -3.58 6.90 -18.12
C ALA A 37 -4.61 6.45 -17.05
N PRO A 38 -5.31 5.32 -17.25
CA PRO A 38 -6.31 4.84 -16.30
C PRO A 38 -5.74 4.66 -14.91
N TYR A 39 -6.55 4.92 -13.88
CA TYR A 39 -6.17 4.63 -12.50
C TYR A 39 -6.03 3.13 -12.28
N ASN A 40 -4.85 2.68 -11.82
CA ASN A 40 -4.56 1.26 -11.54
C ASN A 40 -3.47 1.12 -10.46
N SER A 41 -3.77 1.61 -9.25
CA SER A 41 -2.81 1.67 -8.14
C SER A 41 -2.31 0.30 -7.67
N ASN A 42 -3.19 -0.69 -7.52
CA ASN A 42 -2.91 -1.99 -6.88
C ASN A 42 -2.20 -1.88 -5.51
N GLY A 43 -2.26 -0.72 -4.86
CA GLY A 43 -1.47 -0.40 -3.67
C GLY A 43 -1.94 -1.14 -2.42
N VAL A 44 -3.23 -1.47 -2.34
CA VAL A 44 -3.84 -2.17 -1.20
C VAL A 44 -3.45 -3.65 -1.19
N GLU A 45 -3.47 -4.29 -2.36
CA GLU A 45 -3.02 -5.65 -2.57
C GLU A 45 -1.53 -5.77 -2.21
N LYS A 46 -0.71 -4.84 -2.73
CA LYS A 46 0.72 -4.76 -2.39
C LYS A 46 0.99 -4.51 -0.91
N ALA A 47 0.22 -3.66 -0.25
CA ALA A 47 0.35 -3.44 1.19
C ALA A 47 0.00 -4.69 2.02
N SER A 48 -0.90 -5.54 1.52
CA SER A 48 -1.29 -6.79 2.18
C SER A 48 -0.16 -7.83 2.11
N GLU A 49 0.58 -7.91 1.00
CA GLU A 49 1.77 -8.77 0.86
C GLU A 49 2.83 -8.48 1.94
N LEU A 50 3.00 -7.22 2.34
CA LEU A 50 4.00 -6.80 3.33
C LEU A 50 3.70 -7.27 4.76
N THR A 51 2.45 -7.61 5.07
CA THR A 51 2.08 -8.10 6.41
C THR A 51 2.48 -9.56 6.65
N VAL A 52 2.71 -10.33 5.58
CA VAL A 52 3.06 -11.76 5.64
C VAL A 52 4.54 -11.99 5.96
N SER A 53 5.41 -11.03 5.65
CA SER A 53 6.87 -11.20 5.71
C SER A 53 7.50 -11.01 7.09
N ARG A 54 6.72 -10.71 8.14
CA ARG A 54 7.27 -10.37 9.47
C ARG A 54 7.22 -11.51 10.50
N ASP A 55 6.61 -12.64 10.16
CA ASP A 55 6.47 -13.77 11.09
C ASP A 55 7.64 -14.77 11.06
N THR A 56 8.61 -14.61 10.14
CA THR A 56 9.83 -15.41 10.12
C THR A 56 10.99 -14.65 10.77
N THR A 57 11.09 -14.71 12.09
CA THR A 57 12.32 -14.85 12.91
C THR A 57 12.03 -14.33 14.32
N THR A 58 11.47 -15.20 15.16
CA THR A 58 11.71 -15.15 16.61
C THR A 58 11.97 -16.58 17.05
N SER A 59 13.14 -17.10 16.71
CA SER A 59 13.70 -18.24 17.44
C SER A 59 14.56 -17.66 18.56
N ASN A 60 13.98 -17.62 19.76
CA ASN A 60 14.74 -17.51 21.00
C ASN A 60 15.70 -18.70 21.05
N SER A 61 17.01 -18.45 21.11
CA SER A 61 17.97 -19.42 21.62
C SER A 61 18.47 -18.93 22.96
N GLU A 62 17.74 -19.31 24.01
CA GLU A 62 18.31 -19.54 25.35
C GLU A 62 19.42 -20.58 25.19
N PHE A 63 20.64 -20.27 25.65
CA PHE A 63 21.65 -21.27 25.93
C PHE A 63 22.17 -21.05 27.35
N ASP A 64 21.88 -22.03 28.20
CA ASP A 64 22.25 -22.11 29.60
C ASP A 64 23.77 -22.15 29.84
N LEU A 65 24.16 -21.45 30.91
CA LEU A 65 25.19 -21.73 31.90
C LEU A 65 26.43 -22.59 31.52
N ALA A 66 27.60 -21.94 31.54
CA ALA A 66 28.80 -22.51 32.14
C ALA A 66 29.75 -21.39 32.63
N THR A 67 29.57 -20.95 33.87
CA THR A 67 30.67 -20.37 34.65
C THR A 67 31.56 -21.51 35.12
N ASN A 68 32.82 -21.56 34.67
CA ASN A 68 33.92 -22.24 35.37
C ASN A 68 35.25 -21.61 34.94
N VAL A 69 35.78 -20.75 35.81
CA VAL A 69 37.22 -20.47 35.97
C VAL A 69 37.48 -20.50 37.47
N ASP A 70 37.78 -21.69 37.99
CA ASP A 70 38.97 -22.02 38.80
C ASP A 70 39.02 -23.54 39.04
#